data_AF-A0A9N8RXH8-F1
#
_entry.id   AF-A0A9N8RXH8-F1
#
_cell.length_a   1.000
_cell.length_b   1.000
_cell.length_c   1.000
_cell.angle_alpha   90.00
_cell.angle_beta   90.00
_cell.angle_gamma   90.00
#
_symmetry.space_group_name_H-M   'P 1'
#
loop_
_entity.id
_entity.type
_entity.pdbx_description
1 polymer ?
#
loop_
_entity_poly.entity_id
_entity_poly.type
_entity_poly.pdbx_seq_one_letter_code
_entity_poly.pdbx_strand_id
1 'polypeptide(L)'
;MTYPKYQPARTVVNAGFARRCIRLAAGGMLVCATIVTGNVCAEDGTPSPSPVDTATSAVAPAQVGKLTVDQQVRWLRRASQSGALEKLDDAQLLALFQSLDTLTVPRYVKEGPNGYPSYEFTMARQERIRGVWPAEPDHMLVRLTREPLRIYAKWLPDGAHAGQEVIYDESKRSDEMYGHLGGLLNVMPIWASLNGVLARAQSNHQVRDLGTEYIAQQFLAEGQKFAAAGITRPNRIQVKTIGGLRVVAFTYETPTGQPEFYAKKETLGLDLRHPWFRSVESYDNEGRIFEKILFETVTPKSFDDATFDPRNPGYRF
;
A
#
# COMPACT_ATOMS: atom_id res chain seq x y z
N MET A 1 -22.65 31.80 -5.61
CA MET A 1 -21.63 31.33 -4.65
C MET A 1 -20.55 30.59 -5.43
N THR A 2 -19.41 31.23 -5.64
CA THR A 2 -18.26 30.71 -6.38
C THR A 2 -17.31 30.00 -5.43
N TYR A 3 -17.13 28.68 -5.60
CA TYR A 3 -16.13 27.90 -4.86
C TYR A 3 -14.71 28.24 -5.37
N PRO A 4 -13.71 28.33 -4.49
CA PRO A 4 -12.32 28.52 -4.92
C PRO A 4 -11.79 27.26 -5.61
N LYS A 5 -11.10 27.46 -6.73
CA LYS A 5 -10.40 26.42 -7.49
C LYS A 5 -9.24 25.85 -6.67
N TYR A 6 -9.22 24.54 -6.48
CA TYR A 6 -8.08 23.80 -5.97
C TYR A 6 -6.89 23.91 -6.96
N GLN A 7 -5.77 24.47 -6.51
CA GLN A 7 -4.50 24.44 -7.23
C GLN A 7 -3.54 23.52 -6.46
N PRO A 8 -3.05 22.42 -7.06
CA PRO A 8 -2.02 21.62 -6.42
C PRO A 8 -0.70 22.39 -6.36
N ALA A 9 -0.05 22.34 -5.19
CA ALA A 9 1.26 22.93 -4.98
C ALA A 9 2.30 22.30 -5.92
N ARG A 10 3.00 23.13 -6.71
CA ARG A 10 4.16 22.73 -7.50
C ARG A 10 5.35 22.52 -6.57
N THR A 11 5.74 21.27 -6.34
CA THR A 11 7.05 20.97 -5.75
C THR A 11 8.10 21.04 -6.86
N VAL A 12 8.89 22.11 -6.86
CA VAL A 12 10.05 22.27 -7.74
C VAL A 12 11.18 21.40 -7.18
N VAL A 13 11.50 20.31 -7.86
CA VAL A 13 12.69 19.51 -7.56
C VAL A 13 13.86 20.11 -8.35
N ASN A 14 14.80 20.72 -7.65
CA ASN A 14 16.06 21.21 -8.22
C ASN A 14 16.93 20.03 -8.65
N ALA A 15 17.04 19.77 -9.95
CA ALA A 15 17.98 18.82 -10.53
C ALA A 15 19.35 19.51 -10.72
N GLY A 16 20.23 19.40 -9.72
CA GLY A 16 21.64 19.74 -9.85
C GLY A 16 22.44 18.56 -10.37
N PHE A 17 22.61 18.47 -11.70
CA PHE A 17 23.55 17.54 -12.34
C PHE A 17 24.99 18.03 -12.15
N ALA A 18 25.80 17.32 -11.37
CA ALA A 18 27.25 17.46 -11.37
C ALA A 18 27.88 16.23 -12.01
N ARG A 19 28.31 16.39 -13.26
CA ARG A 19 29.16 15.43 -14.00
C ARG A 19 30.53 15.35 -13.33
N ARG A 20 31.01 14.15 -13.03
CA ARG A 20 32.45 13.87 -12.94
C ARG A 20 32.81 12.63 -13.73
N CYS A 21 33.56 12.87 -14.80
CA CYS A 21 34.27 11.90 -15.59
C CYS A 21 35.36 11.24 -14.74
N ILE A 22 35.45 9.91 -14.77
CA ILE A 22 36.68 9.20 -14.42
C ILE A 22 37.12 8.40 -15.64
N ARG A 23 38.38 8.63 -16.00
CA ARG A 23 39.08 8.13 -17.18
C ARG A 23 39.44 6.65 -17.01
N LEU A 24 39.39 5.93 -18.13
CA LEU A 24 40.05 4.65 -18.34
C LEU A 24 41.56 4.76 -18.09
N ALA A 25 42.12 3.74 -17.44
CA ALA A 25 43.52 3.36 -17.61
C ALA A 25 43.60 1.83 -17.76
N ALA A 26 44.17 1.41 -18.88
CA ALA A 26 44.49 0.03 -19.21
C ALA A 26 45.71 -0.45 -18.43
N GLY A 27 45.73 -1.73 -18.10
CA GLY A 27 46.90 -2.42 -17.54
C GLY A 27 46.65 -3.92 -17.58
N GLY A 28 47.15 -4.57 -18.63
CA GLY A 28 47.08 -6.03 -18.76
C GLY A 28 48.11 -6.72 -17.85
N MET A 29 47.73 -7.86 -17.31
CA MET A 29 48.67 -8.94 -17.03
C MET A 29 47.94 -10.28 -17.13
N LEU A 30 48.45 -11.10 -18.05
CA LEU A 30 48.05 -12.46 -18.34
C LEU A 30 48.72 -13.37 -17.31
N VAL A 31 47.94 -14.12 -16.52
CA VAL A 31 48.43 -15.29 -15.79
C VAL A 31 47.39 -16.41 -15.92
N CYS A 32 47.78 -17.47 -16.62
CA CYS A 32 47.06 -18.73 -16.69
C CYS A 32 47.08 -19.42 -15.32
N ALA A 33 45.91 -19.74 -14.77
CA ALA A 33 45.78 -20.70 -13.68
C ALA A 33 44.63 -21.66 -13.99
N THR A 34 44.98 -22.94 -13.90
CA THR A 34 44.20 -24.16 -14.13
C THR A 34 42.83 -24.18 -13.47
N ILE A 35 41.80 -24.55 -14.23
CA ILE A 35 40.46 -24.85 -13.74
C ILE A 35 40.47 -26.25 -13.11
N VAL A 36 40.36 -26.31 -11.79
CA VAL A 36 39.90 -27.51 -11.07
C VAL A 36 38.41 -27.34 -10.85
N THR A 37 37.60 -28.20 -11.47
CA THR A 37 36.15 -28.26 -11.26
C THR A 37 35.86 -28.87 -9.89
N GLY A 38 35.67 -28.02 -8.88
CA GLY A 38 35.07 -28.38 -7.61
C GLY A 38 33.59 -28.03 -7.61
N ASN A 39 32.72 -29.04 -7.56
CA ASN A 39 31.31 -28.87 -7.22
C ASN A 39 31.20 -28.23 -5.83
N VAL A 40 30.80 -26.96 -5.76
CA VAL A 40 30.28 -26.36 -4.53
C VAL A 40 28.79 -26.16 -4.73
N CYS A 41 28.01 -27.02 -4.10
CA CYS A 41 26.60 -26.77 -3.85
C CYS A 41 26.52 -25.48 -3.01
N ALA A 42 25.95 -24.42 -3.59
CA ALA A 42 25.51 -23.28 -2.80
C ALA A 42 24.29 -23.74 -2.01
N GLU A 43 24.48 -24.01 -0.71
CA GLU A 43 23.40 -24.14 0.25
C GLU A 43 22.77 -22.76 0.44
N ASP A 44 21.47 -22.64 0.13
CA ASP A 44 20.60 -21.55 0.55
C ASP A 44 20.49 -21.58 2.09
N GLY A 45 21.53 -21.11 2.76
CA GLY A 45 21.57 -20.93 4.20
C GLY A 45 20.68 -19.75 4.58
N THR A 46 19.44 -20.05 4.97
CA THR A 46 18.65 -19.09 5.76
C THR A 46 19.48 -18.78 7.02
N PRO A 47 19.85 -17.52 7.30
CA PRO A 47 20.65 -17.23 8.48
C PRO A 47 19.88 -17.67 9.73
N SER A 48 20.49 -18.55 10.52
CA SER A 48 19.94 -18.97 11.81
C SER A 48 19.60 -17.74 12.65
N PRO A 49 18.40 -17.67 13.25
CA PRO A 49 18.02 -16.53 14.06
C PRO A 49 19.00 -16.37 15.22
N SER A 50 19.37 -15.12 15.51
CA SER A 50 20.28 -14.82 16.62
C SER A 50 19.65 -15.27 17.94
N PRO A 51 20.42 -15.61 19.00
CA PRO A 51 19.87 -16.03 20.29
C PRO A 51 18.86 -15.02 20.89
N VAL A 52 19.08 -13.72 20.63
CA VAL A 52 18.18 -12.61 21.00
C VAL A 52 16.85 -12.67 20.23
N ASP A 53 16.87 -13.16 18.99
CA ASP A 53 15.68 -13.33 18.16
C ASP A 53 14.82 -14.50 18.63
N THR A 54 15.42 -15.59 19.08
CA THR A 54 14.69 -16.72 19.67
C THR A 54 14.05 -16.33 21.01
N ALA A 55 14.78 -15.63 21.89
CA ALA A 55 14.28 -15.21 23.20
C ALA A 55 13.12 -14.21 23.11
N THR A 56 13.18 -13.26 22.18
CA THR A 56 12.09 -12.28 21.97
C THR A 56 10.81 -12.98 21.50
N SER A 57 10.90 -14.08 20.74
CA SER A 57 9.74 -14.80 20.19
C SER A 57 8.96 -15.62 21.23
N ALA A 58 9.57 -15.92 22.37
CA ALA A 58 8.93 -16.64 23.48
C ALA A 58 8.12 -15.72 24.42
N VAL A 59 8.17 -14.40 24.24
CA VAL A 59 7.45 -13.45 25.08
C VAL A 59 5.95 -13.56 24.82
N ALA A 60 5.18 -13.81 25.88
CA ALA A 60 3.72 -13.87 25.80
C ALA A 60 3.13 -12.53 25.34
N PRO A 61 2.05 -12.50 24.55
CA PRO A 61 1.45 -11.27 24.01
C PRO A 61 1.21 -10.17 25.07
N ALA A 62 0.74 -10.55 26.26
CA ALA A 62 0.46 -9.63 27.36
C ALA A 62 1.70 -8.93 27.95
N GLN A 63 2.91 -9.40 27.65
CA GLN A 63 4.18 -8.81 28.13
C GLN A 63 4.90 -7.99 27.06
N VAL A 64 4.42 -8.01 25.80
CA VAL A 64 5.09 -7.35 24.67
C VAL A 64 5.23 -5.84 24.90
N GLY A 65 4.23 -5.18 25.49
CA GLY A 65 4.29 -3.75 25.82
C GLY A 65 5.42 -3.32 26.77
N LYS A 66 6.06 -4.27 27.48
CA LYS A 66 7.21 -3.99 28.36
C LYS A 66 8.55 -4.03 27.63
N LEU A 67 8.57 -4.48 26.38
CA LEU A 67 9.77 -4.55 25.56
C LEU A 67 10.11 -3.17 24.96
N THR A 68 11.35 -2.99 24.50
CA THR A 68 11.71 -1.80 23.72
C THR A 68 10.97 -1.77 22.38
N VAL A 69 10.81 -0.59 21.77
CA VAL A 69 10.15 -0.45 20.45
C VAL A 69 10.72 -1.43 19.41
N ASP A 70 12.05 -1.54 19.31
CA ASP A 70 12.73 -2.46 18.40
C ASP A 70 12.35 -3.92 18.64
N GLN A 71 12.24 -4.33 19.91
CA GLN A 71 11.83 -5.67 20.28
C GLN A 71 10.33 -5.90 20.00
N GLN A 72 9.47 -4.91 20.24
CA GLN A 72 8.05 -4.97 19.91
C GLN A 72 7.82 -5.13 18.40
N VAL A 73 8.53 -4.37 17.56
CA VAL A 73 8.44 -4.48 16.09
C VAL A 73 8.91 -5.85 15.60
N ARG A 74 10.04 -6.36 16.12
CA ARG A 74 10.50 -7.71 15.78
C ARG A 74 9.51 -8.79 16.22
N TRP A 75 8.91 -8.63 17.41
CA TRP A 75 7.89 -9.54 17.90
C TRP A 75 6.67 -9.56 16.97
N LEU A 76 6.13 -8.38 16.62
CA LEU A 76 4.98 -8.25 15.72
C LEU A 76 5.25 -8.87 14.35
N ARG A 77 6.43 -8.63 13.76
CA ARG A 77 6.82 -9.22 12.47
C ARG A 77 6.80 -10.74 12.52
N ARG A 78 7.37 -11.36 13.56
CA ARG A 78 7.35 -12.83 13.69
C ARG A 78 5.95 -13.35 13.97
N ALA A 79 5.19 -12.67 14.83
CA ALA A 79 3.83 -13.04 15.15
C ALA A 79 2.92 -12.95 13.92
N SER A 80 3.13 -11.95 13.06
CA SER A 80 2.40 -11.80 11.80
C SER A 80 2.81 -12.88 10.79
N GLN A 81 4.11 -13.15 10.62
CA GLN A 81 4.60 -14.17 9.68
C GLN A 81 4.23 -15.60 10.08
N SER A 82 4.20 -15.92 11.38
CA SER A 82 4.00 -17.29 11.89
C SER A 82 2.54 -17.72 12.03
N GLY A 83 1.58 -16.86 11.75
CA GLY A 83 0.17 -17.17 12.04
C GLY A 83 -0.30 -16.74 13.43
N ALA A 84 0.60 -16.35 14.35
CA ALA A 84 0.29 -16.20 15.77
C ALA A 84 -0.79 -15.14 16.08
N LEU A 85 -0.79 -14.00 15.37
CA LEU A 85 -1.80 -12.95 15.62
C LEU A 85 -3.24 -13.40 15.36
N GLU A 86 -3.50 -14.23 14.33
CA GLU A 86 -4.85 -14.77 14.05
C GLU A 86 -5.36 -15.72 15.12
N LYS A 87 -4.45 -16.40 15.84
CA LYS A 87 -4.79 -17.37 16.89
C LYS A 87 -5.23 -16.71 18.20
N LEU A 88 -4.90 -15.43 18.38
CA LEU A 88 -5.33 -14.66 19.54
C LEU A 88 -6.81 -14.32 19.41
N ASP A 89 -7.55 -14.38 20.52
CA ASP A 89 -8.92 -13.87 20.55
C ASP A 89 -8.96 -12.32 20.50
N ASP A 90 -10.16 -11.74 20.39
CA ASP A 90 -10.32 -10.29 20.21
C ASP A 90 -9.83 -9.50 21.43
N ALA A 91 -10.01 -10.04 22.64
CA ALA A 91 -9.58 -9.38 23.86
C ALA A 91 -8.04 -9.40 23.98
N GLN A 92 -7.41 -10.50 23.61
CA GLN A 92 -5.95 -10.66 23.57
C GLN A 92 -5.31 -9.74 22.53
N LEU A 93 -5.88 -9.65 21.32
CA LEU A 93 -5.41 -8.71 20.30
C LEU A 93 -5.56 -7.27 20.79
N LEU A 94 -6.72 -6.91 21.33
CA LEU A 94 -6.96 -5.57 21.83
C LEU A 94 -5.97 -5.20 22.94
N ALA A 95 -5.79 -6.08 23.93
CA ALA A 95 -4.85 -5.87 25.03
C ALA A 95 -3.39 -5.76 24.54
N LEU A 96 -2.98 -6.62 23.60
CA LEU A 96 -1.67 -6.55 22.97
C LEU A 96 -1.44 -5.17 22.36
N PHE A 97 -2.31 -4.74 21.43
CA PHE A 97 -2.13 -3.50 20.69
C PHE A 97 -2.30 -2.24 21.55
N GLN A 98 -3.12 -2.28 22.60
CA GLN A 98 -3.22 -1.21 23.60
C GLN A 98 -1.96 -1.08 24.46
N SER A 99 -1.22 -2.18 24.67
CA SER A 99 0.00 -2.18 25.49
C SER A 99 1.24 -1.69 24.74
N LEU A 100 1.21 -1.63 23.41
CA LEU A 100 2.36 -1.27 22.60
C LEU A 100 2.78 0.18 22.82
N ASP A 101 4.07 0.43 22.61
CA ASP A 101 4.55 1.79 22.46
C ASP A 101 3.91 2.44 21.22
N THR A 102 3.64 3.74 21.33
CA THR A 102 3.02 4.56 20.29
C THR A 102 3.75 4.52 18.94
N LEU A 103 5.06 4.32 18.96
CA LEU A 103 5.91 4.28 17.76
C LEU A 103 5.99 2.89 17.15
N THR A 104 5.52 1.85 17.83
CA THR A 104 5.65 0.45 17.38
C THR A 104 4.88 0.21 16.09
N VAL A 105 3.60 0.60 15.99
CA VAL A 105 2.80 0.39 14.77
C VAL A 105 3.33 1.20 13.58
N PRO A 106 3.62 2.52 13.71
CA PRO A 106 4.28 3.29 12.65
C PRO A 106 5.58 2.66 12.18
N ARG A 107 6.44 2.20 13.09
CA ARG A 107 7.71 1.57 12.73
C ARG A 107 7.52 0.19 12.08
N TYR A 108 6.56 -0.59 12.56
CA TYR A 108 6.21 -1.88 11.99
C TYR A 108 5.74 -1.75 10.52
N VAL A 109 4.88 -0.77 10.24
CA VAL A 109 4.42 -0.45 8.87
C VAL A 109 5.57 0.09 8.01
N LYS A 110 6.39 1.01 8.56
CA LYS A 110 7.53 1.59 7.83
C LYS A 110 8.58 0.56 7.40
N GLU A 111 8.89 -0.40 8.28
CA GLU A 111 9.89 -1.45 8.01
C GLU A 111 9.31 -2.68 7.29
N GLY A 112 7.98 -2.76 7.18
CA GLY A 112 7.30 -3.87 6.56
C GLY A 112 7.34 -3.80 5.03
N PRO A 113 7.38 -4.95 4.32
CA PRO A 113 6.99 -4.94 2.92
C PRO A 113 5.51 -4.55 2.86
N ASN A 114 5.19 -3.34 2.36
CA ASN A 114 3.82 -2.81 2.27
C ASN A 114 3.09 -3.33 1.02
N GLY A 115 3.22 -4.63 0.77
CA GLY A 115 2.78 -5.41 -0.40
C GLY A 115 3.94 -6.27 -0.92
N TYR A 116 3.81 -6.80 -2.14
CA TYR A 116 4.85 -7.61 -2.78
C TYR A 116 5.49 -6.88 -3.97
N PRO A 117 6.67 -7.30 -4.47
CA PRO A 117 7.25 -6.74 -5.69
C PRO A 117 6.31 -6.87 -6.91
N SER A 118 5.53 -7.94 -6.95
CA SER A 118 4.53 -8.24 -7.97
C SER A 118 3.37 -9.02 -7.34
N TYR A 119 2.13 -8.57 -7.52
CA TYR A 119 0.95 -9.18 -6.90
C TYR A 119 -0.37 -8.83 -7.56
N GLU A 120 -1.36 -9.69 -7.29
CA GLU A 120 -2.76 -9.51 -7.66
C GLU A 120 -3.59 -9.24 -6.40
N PHE A 121 -4.60 -8.39 -6.51
CA PHE A 121 -5.56 -8.17 -5.43
C PHE A 121 -6.94 -7.85 -5.96
N THR A 122 -7.96 -8.22 -5.20
CA THR A 122 -9.32 -7.67 -5.34
C THR A 122 -9.57 -6.63 -4.27
N MET A 123 -10.27 -5.57 -4.63
CA MET A 123 -10.62 -4.51 -3.69
C MET A 123 -12.02 -3.95 -3.94
N ALA A 124 -12.69 -3.58 -2.86
CA ALA A 124 -13.85 -2.71 -2.88
C ALA A 124 -13.43 -1.27 -2.56
N ARG A 125 -13.86 -0.29 -3.36
CA ARG A 125 -13.55 1.13 -3.18
C ARG A 125 -14.79 1.98 -3.36
N GLN A 126 -14.97 2.96 -2.49
CA GLN A 126 -16.09 3.88 -2.56
C GLN A 126 -15.63 5.27 -2.16
N GLU A 127 -15.89 6.26 -2.99
CA GLU A 127 -15.43 7.63 -2.76
C GLU A 127 -16.52 8.65 -2.99
N ARG A 128 -16.50 9.69 -2.16
CA ARG A 128 -17.32 10.87 -2.39
C ARG A 128 -16.63 11.72 -3.45
N ILE A 129 -17.16 11.68 -4.66
CA ILE A 129 -16.67 12.49 -5.77
C ILE A 129 -17.61 13.67 -5.96
N ARG A 130 -17.06 14.89 -5.87
CA ARG A 130 -17.84 16.16 -5.99
C ARG A 130 -19.09 16.19 -5.09
N GLY A 131 -18.96 15.68 -3.87
CA GLY A 131 -20.03 15.63 -2.88
C GLY A 131 -20.97 14.42 -2.98
N VAL A 132 -20.90 13.63 -4.06
CA VAL A 132 -21.76 12.48 -4.29
C VAL A 132 -21.10 11.21 -3.78
N TRP A 133 -21.78 10.51 -2.87
CA TRP A 133 -21.41 9.16 -2.45
C TRP A 133 -22.15 8.17 -3.35
N PRO A 134 -21.45 7.31 -4.11
CA PRO A 134 -22.10 6.34 -4.98
C PRO A 134 -22.88 5.32 -4.14
N ALA A 135 -23.94 4.72 -4.70
CA ALA A 135 -24.74 3.73 -3.98
C ALA A 135 -23.98 2.40 -3.79
N GLU A 136 -23.22 2.00 -4.81
CA GLU A 136 -22.42 0.79 -4.84
C GLU A 136 -20.92 1.15 -4.85
N PRO A 137 -20.06 0.33 -4.23
CA PRO A 137 -18.63 0.46 -4.40
C PRO A 137 -18.19 0.03 -5.80
N ASP A 138 -17.05 0.52 -6.24
CA ASP A 138 -16.27 -0.18 -7.25
C ASP A 138 -15.71 -1.46 -6.67
N HIS A 139 -15.79 -2.54 -7.43
CA HIS A 139 -15.09 -3.79 -7.15
C HIS A 139 -14.09 -4.03 -8.27
N MET A 140 -12.80 -4.12 -7.93
CA MET A 140 -11.72 -4.18 -8.91
C MET A 140 -10.83 -5.38 -8.69
N LEU A 141 -10.40 -6.01 -9.79
CA LEU A 141 -9.21 -6.84 -9.85
C LEU A 141 -8.03 -5.99 -10.31
N VAL A 142 -6.93 -6.01 -9.55
CA VAL A 142 -5.73 -5.25 -9.87
C VAL A 142 -4.52 -6.17 -9.92
N ARG A 143 -3.68 -6.01 -10.94
CA ARG A 143 -2.36 -6.64 -11.08
C ARG A 143 -1.31 -5.54 -11.08
N LEU A 144 -0.30 -5.69 -10.25
CA LEU A 144 0.70 -4.64 -10.03
C LEU A 144 2.11 -5.22 -9.99
N THR A 145 3.06 -4.57 -10.66
CA THR A 145 4.52 -4.66 -10.39
C THR A 145 5.02 -3.33 -9.86
N ARG A 146 6.07 -3.34 -9.02
CA ARG A 146 6.62 -2.10 -8.42
C ARG A 146 7.80 -1.49 -9.17
N GLU A 147 8.65 -2.33 -9.77
CA GLU A 147 9.90 -1.91 -10.39
C GLU A 147 10.06 -2.60 -11.76
N PRO A 148 9.58 -1.96 -12.85
CA PRO A 148 8.85 -0.69 -12.91
C PRO A 148 7.41 -0.80 -12.38
N LEU A 149 6.83 0.33 -11.97
CA LEU A 149 5.41 0.46 -11.62
C LEU A 149 4.54 0.21 -12.86
N ARG A 150 3.87 -0.94 -12.88
CA ARG A 150 2.92 -1.30 -13.93
C ARG A 150 1.65 -1.80 -13.28
N ILE A 151 0.52 -1.35 -13.79
CA ILE A 151 -0.79 -1.60 -13.20
C ILE A 151 -1.74 -1.97 -14.31
N TYR A 152 -2.42 -3.10 -14.13
CA TYR A 152 -3.64 -3.42 -14.84
C TYR A 152 -4.77 -3.43 -13.81
N ALA A 153 -5.85 -2.71 -14.09
CA ALA A 153 -7.05 -2.69 -13.25
C ALA A 153 -8.27 -3.00 -14.10
N LYS A 154 -9.15 -3.87 -13.58
CA LYS A 154 -10.43 -4.21 -14.18
C LYS A 154 -11.54 -4.10 -13.15
N TRP A 155 -12.60 -3.41 -13.52
CA TRP A 155 -13.80 -3.31 -12.70
C TRP A 155 -14.69 -4.53 -12.96
N LEU A 156 -14.99 -5.24 -11.89
CA LEU A 156 -15.68 -6.52 -11.89
C LEU A 156 -17.21 -6.33 -12.02
N PRO A 157 -17.94 -7.37 -12.46
CA PRO A 157 -19.38 -7.27 -12.81
C PRO A 157 -20.31 -6.83 -11.68
N ASP A 158 -19.86 -6.94 -10.43
CA ASP A 158 -20.59 -6.64 -9.20
C ASP A 158 -20.17 -5.28 -8.58
N GLY A 159 -19.48 -4.43 -9.34
CA GLY A 159 -19.11 -3.07 -8.94
C GLY A 159 -19.74 -1.97 -9.82
N ALA A 160 -19.75 -0.74 -9.31
CA ALA A 160 -20.41 0.41 -9.92
C ALA A 160 -19.98 0.72 -11.37
N HIS A 161 -18.72 0.45 -11.73
CA HIS A 161 -18.18 0.68 -13.08
C HIS A 161 -17.79 -0.61 -13.83
N ALA A 162 -18.57 -1.68 -13.63
CA ALA A 162 -18.38 -2.98 -14.26
C ALA A 162 -17.96 -2.93 -15.75
N GLY A 163 -16.86 -3.63 -16.06
CA GLY A 163 -16.33 -3.76 -17.42
C GLY A 163 -15.34 -2.67 -17.84
N GLN A 164 -15.04 -1.68 -17.00
CA GLN A 164 -13.88 -0.81 -17.20
C GLN A 164 -12.57 -1.59 -17.14
N GLU A 165 -11.59 -1.19 -17.96
CA GLU A 165 -10.21 -1.67 -17.88
C GLU A 165 -9.24 -0.50 -18.09
N VAL A 166 -8.13 -0.52 -17.34
CA VAL A 166 -7.03 0.45 -17.43
C VAL A 166 -5.68 -0.26 -17.36
N ILE A 167 -4.74 0.17 -18.18
CA ILE A 167 -3.31 -0.17 -18.10
C ILE A 167 -2.50 1.11 -17.86
N TYR A 168 -1.58 1.04 -16.91
CA TYR A 168 -0.52 2.00 -16.68
C TYR A 168 0.83 1.28 -16.69
N ASP A 169 1.82 1.86 -17.36
CA ASP A 169 3.18 1.34 -17.39
C ASP A 169 4.15 2.53 -17.38
N GLU A 170 4.77 2.77 -16.22
CA GLU A 170 5.63 3.95 -16.04
C GLU A 170 6.85 3.94 -16.97
N SER A 171 7.26 2.75 -17.44
CA SER A 171 8.39 2.60 -18.35
C SER A 171 8.05 3.02 -19.79
N LYS A 172 6.75 3.05 -20.14
CA LYS A 172 6.25 3.42 -21.47
C LYS A 172 5.72 4.84 -21.50
N ARG A 173 4.81 5.18 -20.59
CA ARG A 173 4.19 6.52 -20.45
C ARG A 173 3.92 6.82 -18.99
N SER A 174 4.76 7.63 -18.37
CA SER A 174 4.71 7.87 -16.93
C SER A 174 3.59 8.81 -16.48
N ASP A 175 3.00 9.58 -17.41
CA ASP A 175 1.99 10.61 -17.19
C ASP A 175 0.61 10.31 -17.81
N GLU A 176 0.46 9.15 -18.45
CA GLU A 176 -0.77 8.70 -19.09
C GLU A 176 -1.11 7.25 -18.73
N MET A 177 -2.40 6.93 -18.77
CA MET A 177 -2.93 5.57 -18.71
C MET A 177 -3.75 5.27 -19.96
N TYR A 178 -3.80 4.01 -20.37
CA TYR A 178 -4.61 3.54 -21.49
C TYR A 178 -5.83 2.82 -20.96
N GLY A 179 -7.04 3.24 -21.33
CA GLY A 179 -8.25 2.74 -20.69
C GLY A 179 -9.51 2.92 -21.51
N HIS A 180 -10.56 2.18 -21.16
CA HIS A 180 -11.92 2.37 -21.68
C HIS A 180 -12.95 2.31 -20.54
N LEU A 181 -14.12 2.91 -20.76
CA LEU A 181 -15.16 3.03 -19.73
C LEU A 181 -16.05 1.78 -19.57
N GLY A 182 -15.83 0.72 -20.35
CA GLY A 182 -16.67 -0.48 -20.33
C GLY A 182 -18.13 -0.25 -20.76
N GLY A 183 -19.02 -1.17 -20.38
CA GLY A 183 -20.46 -1.09 -20.58
C GLY A 183 -21.02 -1.58 -21.94
N LEU A 184 -22.35 -1.53 -22.08
CA LEU A 184 -23.11 -1.99 -23.26
C LEU A 184 -22.76 -1.24 -24.57
N LEU A 185 -22.11 -0.09 -24.48
CA LEU A 185 -21.72 0.75 -25.62
C LEU A 185 -20.23 0.64 -25.98
N ASN A 186 -19.47 -0.25 -25.33
CA ASN A 186 -18.04 -0.53 -25.52
C ASN A 186 -17.27 0.64 -26.18
N VAL A 187 -16.86 1.62 -25.37
CA VAL A 187 -16.14 2.78 -25.90
C VAL A 187 -14.72 2.40 -26.32
N MET A 188 -14.26 2.99 -27.43
CA MET A 188 -12.87 2.85 -27.88
C MET A 188 -11.90 3.22 -26.75
N PRO A 189 -10.86 2.42 -26.50
CA PRO A 189 -9.89 2.82 -25.50
C PRO A 189 -9.08 4.03 -25.94
N ILE A 190 -8.70 4.85 -24.96
CA ILE A 190 -7.99 6.10 -25.18
C ILE A 190 -6.81 6.21 -24.22
N TRP A 191 -5.81 6.98 -24.63
CA TRP A 191 -4.81 7.51 -23.73
C TRP A 191 -5.39 8.69 -22.96
N ALA A 192 -5.27 8.66 -21.64
CA ALA A 192 -5.75 9.70 -20.76
C ALA A 192 -4.64 10.11 -19.78
N SER A 193 -4.45 11.42 -19.62
CA SER A 193 -3.54 11.95 -18.59
C SER A 193 -3.99 11.52 -17.19
N LEU A 194 -3.03 11.12 -16.34
CA LEU A 194 -3.28 10.73 -14.94
C LEU A 194 -3.93 11.85 -14.10
N ASN A 195 -3.78 13.11 -14.52
CA ASN A 195 -4.35 14.27 -13.85
C ASN A 195 -5.51 14.90 -14.63
N GLY A 196 -5.93 14.27 -15.74
CA GLY A 196 -7.02 14.76 -16.57
C GLY A 196 -8.39 14.62 -15.92
N VAL A 197 -9.37 15.31 -16.50
CA VAL A 197 -10.77 15.27 -16.05
C VAL A 197 -11.33 13.85 -16.03
N LEU A 198 -10.96 13.01 -17.01
CA LEU A 198 -11.40 11.62 -17.10
C LEU A 198 -10.87 10.79 -15.91
N ALA A 199 -9.57 10.86 -15.63
CA ALA A 199 -8.94 10.14 -14.52
C ALA A 199 -9.53 10.54 -13.15
N ARG A 200 -9.89 11.82 -13.00
CA ARG A 200 -10.47 12.37 -11.77
C ARG A 200 -12.00 12.30 -11.72
N ALA A 201 -12.66 11.77 -12.74
CA ALA A 201 -14.12 11.69 -12.79
C ALA A 201 -14.67 10.66 -11.78
N GLN A 202 -13.88 9.64 -11.45
CA GLN A 202 -14.30 8.47 -10.66
C GLN A 202 -13.44 8.27 -9.40
N SER A 203 -12.43 9.12 -9.18
CA SER A 203 -11.37 8.87 -8.19
C SER A 203 -10.73 10.18 -7.73
N ASN A 204 -10.60 10.34 -6.41
CA ASN A 204 -9.76 11.39 -5.80
C ASN A 204 -8.26 11.05 -5.88
N HIS A 205 -7.93 9.83 -6.29
CA HIS A 205 -6.56 9.30 -6.44
C HIS A 205 -6.15 9.11 -7.90
N GLN A 206 -4.86 8.91 -8.13
CA GLN A 206 -4.31 8.48 -9.41
C GLN A 206 -4.30 6.95 -9.50
N VAL A 207 -4.20 6.40 -10.71
CA VAL A 207 -4.02 4.95 -10.91
C VAL A 207 -2.78 4.42 -10.17
N ARG A 208 -1.75 5.26 -10.02
CA ARG A 208 -0.50 4.94 -9.31
C ARG A 208 -0.68 4.72 -7.81
N ASP A 209 -1.78 5.20 -7.26
CA ASP A 209 -2.11 5.09 -5.84
C ASP A 209 -2.85 3.76 -5.54
N LEU A 210 -3.09 2.92 -6.55
CA LEU A 210 -3.64 1.58 -6.36
C LEU A 210 -2.62 0.67 -5.67
N GLY A 211 -3.00 0.18 -4.49
CA GLY A 211 -2.22 -0.80 -3.73
C GLY A 211 -2.09 -0.43 -2.27
N THR A 212 -1.59 -1.37 -1.47
CA THR A 212 -1.44 -1.21 -0.02
C THR A 212 -0.35 -0.21 0.37
N GLU A 213 0.61 0.02 -0.52
CA GLU A 213 1.75 0.90 -0.27
C GLU A 213 1.36 2.37 -0.17
N TYR A 214 0.45 2.85 -1.02
CA TYR A 214 -0.06 4.22 -0.94
C TYR A 214 -0.66 4.52 0.45
N ILE A 215 -1.49 3.61 0.96
CA ILE A 215 -2.11 3.73 2.29
C ILE A 215 -1.05 3.75 3.40
N ALA A 216 -0.05 2.89 3.32
CA ALA A 216 1.05 2.87 4.28
C ALA A 216 1.85 4.18 4.26
N GLN A 217 2.18 4.69 3.07
CA GLN A 217 2.90 5.96 2.92
C GLN A 217 2.08 7.13 3.45
N GLN A 218 0.77 7.18 3.16
CA GLN A 218 -0.13 8.20 3.67
C GLN A 218 -0.22 8.16 5.20
N PHE A 219 -0.39 6.97 5.79
CA PHE A 219 -0.39 6.81 7.25
C PHE A 219 0.90 7.33 7.90
N LEU A 220 2.06 7.04 7.29
CA LEU A 220 3.35 7.52 7.81
C LEU A 220 3.52 9.04 7.65
N ALA A 221 3.03 9.62 6.56
CA ALA A 221 3.07 11.06 6.32
C ALA A 221 2.14 11.81 7.27
N GLU A 222 0.89 11.36 7.41
CA GLU A 222 -0.08 11.94 8.35
C GLU A 222 0.35 11.72 9.81
N GLY A 223 0.97 10.58 10.13
CA GLY A 223 1.52 10.31 11.47
C GLY A 223 2.55 11.36 11.93
N GLN A 224 3.32 11.95 11.03
CA GLN A 224 4.23 13.07 11.37
C GLN A 224 3.45 14.33 11.75
N LYS A 225 2.35 14.63 11.03
CA LYS A 225 1.47 15.74 11.35
C LYS A 225 0.73 15.50 12.67
N PHE A 226 0.24 14.28 12.89
CA PHE A 226 -0.39 13.86 14.13
C PHE A 226 0.55 14.09 15.32
N ALA A 227 1.81 13.65 15.22
CA ALA A 227 2.81 13.88 16.26
C ALA A 227 3.06 15.38 16.51
N ALA A 228 3.15 16.20 15.46
CA ALA A 228 3.31 17.66 15.58
C ALA A 228 2.09 18.33 16.26
N ALA A 229 0.90 17.77 16.09
CA ALA A 229 -0.34 18.20 16.75
C ALA A 229 -0.58 17.55 18.13
N GLY A 230 0.38 16.77 18.65
CA GLY A 230 0.26 16.09 19.95
C GLY A 230 -0.60 14.82 19.94
N ILE A 231 -1.06 14.36 18.77
CA ILE A 231 -1.80 13.12 18.59
C ILE A 231 -0.78 11.98 18.50
N THR A 232 -0.43 11.40 19.64
CA THR A 232 0.57 10.33 19.74
C THR A 232 -0.06 8.93 19.77
N ARG A 233 -1.38 8.85 19.95
CA ARG A 233 -2.13 7.59 20.03
C ARG A 233 -3.43 7.67 19.23
N PRO A 234 -3.91 6.55 18.70
CA PRO A 234 -5.27 6.48 18.18
C PRO A 234 -6.27 6.75 19.31
N ASN A 235 -7.34 7.47 18.99
CA ASN A 235 -8.48 7.71 19.89
C ASN A 235 -9.19 6.40 20.24
N ARG A 236 -9.16 5.42 19.33
CA ARG A 236 -9.77 4.10 19.55
C ARG A 236 -8.97 2.99 18.87
N ILE A 237 -8.82 1.88 19.58
CA ILE A 237 -8.34 0.60 19.03
C ILE A 237 -9.46 -0.41 19.16
N GLN A 238 -9.73 -1.18 18.11
CA GLN A 238 -10.74 -2.24 18.11
C GLN A 238 -10.26 -3.43 17.28
N VAL A 239 -10.76 -4.62 17.59
CA VAL A 239 -10.76 -5.73 16.64
C VAL A 239 -12.08 -5.68 15.86
N LYS A 240 -12.02 -5.78 14.54
CA LYS A 240 -13.19 -5.75 13.66
C LYS A 240 -13.10 -6.84 12.60
N THR A 241 -14.25 -7.34 12.17
CA THR A 241 -14.37 -8.12 10.93
C THR A 241 -15.00 -7.25 9.86
N ILE A 242 -14.26 -6.93 8.80
CA ILE A 242 -14.68 -6.05 7.70
C ILE A 242 -14.58 -6.85 6.41
N GLY A 243 -15.71 -7.08 5.73
CA GLY A 243 -15.76 -7.92 4.53
C GLY A 243 -15.18 -9.32 4.74
N GLY A 244 -15.45 -9.93 5.91
CA GLY A 244 -14.91 -11.23 6.29
C GLY A 244 -13.47 -11.24 6.81
N LEU A 245 -12.75 -10.12 6.71
CA LEU A 245 -11.36 -10.01 7.18
C LEU A 245 -11.30 -9.48 8.61
N ARG A 246 -10.65 -10.23 9.49
CA ARG A 246 -10.39 -9.80 10.86
C ARG A 246 -9.15 -8.89 10.90
N VAL A 247 -9.31 -7.69 11.43
CA VAL A 247 -8.27 -6.64 11.46
C VAL A 247 -8.20 -5.98 12.84
N VAL A 248 -7.06 -5.38 13.16
CA VAL A 248 -6.97 -4.41 14.26
C VAL A 248 -7.16 -3.01 13.70
N ALA A 249 -8.29 -2.39 14.04
CA ALA A 249 -8.68 -1.08 13.58
C ALA A 249 -8.20 0.02 14.53
N PHE A 250 -7.48 0.99 13.98
CA PHE A 250 -7.00 2.19 14.66
C PHE A 250 -7.79 3.39 14.16
N THR A 251 -8.48 4.11 15.06
CA THR A 251 -9.17 5.35 14.73
C THR A 251 -8.39 6.53 15.26
N TYR A 252 -8.03 7.46 14.37
CA TYR A 252 -7.43 8.75 14.69
C TYR A 252 -8.44 9.86 14.40
N GLU A 253 -8.50 10.86 15.26
CA GLU A 253 -9.31 12.05 15.11
C GLU A 253 -8.45 13.28 15.40
N THR A 254 -8.47 14.22 14.45
CA THR A 254 -7.63 15.41 14.46
C THR A 254 -8.43 16.65 14.88
N PRO A 255 -7.78 17.73 15.38
CA PRO A 255 -8.48 18.97 15.74
C PRO A 255 -9.23 19.63 14.58
N THR A 256 -8.64 19.60 13.38
CA THR A 256 -9.19 20.06 12.09
C THR A 256 -9.18 18.89 11.10
N GLY A 257 -9.73 19.03 9.90
CA GLY A 257 -9.52 18.05 8.83
C GLY A 257 -8.84 18.70 7.63
N GLN A 258 -9.37 18.49 6.43
CA GLN A 258 -8.79 19.09 5.23
C GLN A 258 -8.83 20.63 5.28
N PRO A 259 -7.78 21.33 4.82
CA PRO A 259 -6.59 20.80 4.12
C PRO A 259 -5.39 20.45 5.01
N GLU A 260 -5.45 20.69 6.31
CA GLU A 260 -4.28 20.51 7.22
C GLU A 260 -3.93 19.02 7.40
N PHE A 261 -4.96 18.22 7.66
CA PHE A 261 -4.90 16.76 7.72
C PHE A 261 -5.64 16.16 6.52
N TYR A 262 -5.29 14.93 6.15
CA TYR A 262 -5.97 14.21 5.08
C TYR A 262 -7.46 14.02 5.36
N ALA A 263 -7.81 13.77 6.62
CA ALA A 263 -9.17 13.57 7.09
C ALA A 263 -9.33 14.14 8.51
N LYS A 264 -10.56 14.52 8.88
CA LYS A 264 -10.90 14.90 10.26
C LYS A 264 -10.87 13.69 11.19
N LYS A 265 -11.23 12.53 10.64
CA LYS A 265 -11.16 11.23 11.31
C LYS A 265 -10.82 10.17 10.27
N GLU A 266 -9.97 9.23 10.66
CA GLU A 266 -9.58 8.10 9.82
C GLU A 266 -9.62 6.81 10.64
N THR A 267 -10.10 5.72 10.05
CA THR A 267 -10.04 4.37 10.64
C THR A 267 -9.28 3.45 9.71
N LEU A 268 -8.17 2.91 10.19
CA LEU A 268 -7.26 2.04 9.44
C LEU A 268 -7.26 0.64 10.06
N GLY A 269 -7.63 -0.39 9.29
CA GLY A 269 -7.61 -1.78 9.74
C GLY A 269 -6.33 -2.49 9.32
N LEU A 270 -5.44 -2.77 10.27
CA LEU A 270 -4.19 -3.49 10.06
C LEU A 270 -4.42 -4.98 9.87
N ASP A 271 -3.75 -5.56 8.89
CA ASP A 271 -3.76 -7.00 8.63
C ASP A 271 -3.10 -7.79 9.77
N LEU A 272 -3.60 -9.00 10.06
CA LEU A 272 -3.00 -9.85 11.10
C LEU A 272 -1.81 -10.66 10.59
N ARG A 273 -1.61 -10.74 9.27
CA ARG A 273 -0.52 -11.49 8.63
C ARG A 273 0.58 -10.59 8.08
N HIS A 274 0.24 -9.35 7.75
CA HIS A 274 1.12 -8.42 7.06
C HIS A 274 1.19 -7.04 7.71
N PRO A 275 2.28 -6.28 7.49
CA PRO A 275 2.47 -4.96 8.07
C PRO A 275 1.75 -3.83 7.30
N TRP A 276 0.60 -4.10 6.68
CA TRP A 276 -0.16 -3.10 5.91
C TRP A 276 -1.63 -3.07 6.30
N PHE A 277 -2.31 -1.99 5.92
CA PHE A 277 -3.74 -1.83 6.17
C PHE A 277 -4.58 -2.49 5.07
N ARG A 278 -5.58 -3.25 5.48
CA ARG A 278 -6.58 -3.90 4.60
C ARG A 278 -7.80 -3.04 4.40
N SER A 279 -8.08 -2.13 5.33
CA SER A 279 -9.27 -1.28 5.26
C SER A 279 -8.96 0.15 5.67
N VAL A 280 -9.67 1.07 5.03
CA VAL A 280 -9.61 2.52 5.28
C VAL A 280 -11.03 3.06 5.29
N GLU A 281 -11.34 3.90 6.26
CA GLU A 281 -12.50 4.78 6.25
C GLU A 281 -12.07 6.19 6.63
N SER A 282 -12.27 7.15 5.74
CA SER A 282 -11.85 8.54 5.95
C SER A 282 -13.04 9.48 5.91
N TYR A 283 -13.07 10.41 6.87
CA TYR A 283 -14.21 11.25 7.18
C TYR A 283 -13.84 12.73 7.00
N ASP A 284 -14.74 13.49 6.37
CA ASP A 284 -14.57 14.91 6.09
C ASP A 284 -14.78 15.78 7.34
N ASN A 285 -14.64 17.10 7.18
CA ASN A 285 -14.76 18.06 8.28
C ASN A 285 -16.15 18.06 8.94
N GLU A 286 -17.17 17.58 8.23
CA GLU A 286 -18.54 17.43 8.72
C GLU A 286 -18.82 16.04 9.28
N GLY A 287 -17.81 15.16 9.34
CA GLY A 287 -17.93 13.80 9.86
C GLY A 287 -18.61 12.81 8.90
N ARG A 288 -18.74 13.16 7.61
CA ARG A 288 -19.26 12.25 6.58
C ARG A 288 -18.11 11.45 5.99
N ILE A 289 -18.35 10.17 5.69
CA ILE A 289 -17.40 9.38 4.92
C ILE A 289 -17.22 10.02 3.53
N PHE A 290 -15.96 10.16 3.12
CA PHE A 290 -15.56 10.53 1.76
C PHE A 290 -14.72 9.46 1.07
N GLU A 291 -14.18 8.50 1.81
CA GLU A 291 -13.40 7.39 1.25
C GLU A 291 -13.62 6.13 2.09
N LYS A 292 -13.80 5.01 1.40
CA LYS A 292 -13.81 3.67 1.97
C LYS A 292 -13.08 2.72 1.03
N ILE A 293 -12.07 2.03 1.56
CA ILE A 293 -11.30 1.03 0.83
C ILE A 293 -11.28 -0.26 1.63
N LEU A 294 -11.43 -1.39 0.93
CA LEU A 294 -11.21 -2.73 1.46
C LEU A 294 -10.40 -3.53 0.44
N PHE A 295 -9.20 -3.95 0.79
CA PHE A 295 -8.46 -4.99 0.07
C PHE A 295 -8.98 -6.35 0.54
N GLU A 296 -9.64 -7.09 -0.35
CA GLU A 296 -10.32 -8.35 -0.01
C GLU A 296 -9.40 -9.55 -0.16
N THR A 297 -8.59 -9.55 -1.22
CA THR A 297 -7.53 -10.54 -1.47
C THR A 297 -6.24 -9.80 -1.77
N VAL A 298 -5.08 -10.34 -1.41
CA VAL A 298 -3.77 -9.86 -1.85
C VAL A 298 -2.90 -11.11 -1.99
N THR A 299 -2.41 -11.39 -3.19
CA THR A 299 -1.69 -12.64 -3.50
C THR A 299 -0.43 -12.34 -4.31
N PRO A 300 0.77 -12.75 -3.83
CA PRO A 300 1.99 -12.65 -4.62
C PRO A 300 1.83 -13.38 -5.94
N LYS A 301 2.21 -12.73 -7.05
CA LYS A 301 2.09 -13.30 -8.39
C LYS A 301 3.08 -12.64 -9.31
N SER A 302 3.83 -13.43 -10.06
CA SER A 302 4.73 -12.92 -11.09
C SER A 302 3.95 -12.62 -12.37
N PHE A 303 4.29 -11.53 -13.04
CA PHE A 303 3.68 -11.10 -14.30
C PHE A 303 4.74 -10.91 -15.38
N ASP A 304 4.38 -11.26 -16.60
CA ASP A 304 5.15 -10.97 -17.81
C ASP A 304 4.66 -9.67 -18.49
N ASP A 305 5.33 -9.27 -19.57
CA ASP A 305 4.98 -8.06 -20.30
C ASP A 305 3.60 -8.14 -20.95
N ALA A 306 3.14 -9.34 -21.31
CA ALA A 306 1.80 -9.54 -21.86
C ALA A 306 0.70 -9.17 -20.86
N THR A 307 0.98 -9.23 -19.55
CA THR A 307 0.04 -8.79 -18.51
C THR A 307 -0.25 -7.29 -18.59
N PHE A 308 0.67 -6.48 -19.12
CA PHE A 308 0.54 -5.02 -19.24
C PHE A 308 0.52 -4.57 -20.70
N ASP A 309 0.14 -5.46 -21.62
CA ASP A 309 -0.08 -5.15 -23.03
C ASP A 309 -1.59 -5.09 -23.32
N PRO A 310 -2.13 -4.01 -23.91
CA PRO A 310 -3.53 -3.96 -24.32
C PRO A 310 -3.93 -5.04 -25.34
N ARG A 311 -2.96 -5.67 -26.02
CA ARG A 311 -3.22 -6.80 -26.94
C ARG A 311 -3.40 -8.16 -26.25
N ASN A 312 -3.35 -8.21 -24.91
CA ASN A 312 -3.60 -9.44 -24.19
C ASN A 312 -5.02 -9.96 -24.52
N PRO A 313 -5.17 -11.21 -25.01
CA PRO A 313 -6.47 -11.74 -25.43
C PRO A 313 -7.47 -11.90 -24.27
N GLY A 314 -7.02 -11.81 -23.02
CA GLY A 314 -7.88 -11.81 -21.84
C GLY A 314 -8.51 -10.46 -21.50
N TYR A 315 -8.10 -9.38 -22.17
CA TYR A 315 -8.59 -8.01 -21.95
C TYR A 315 -9.52 -7.57 -23.08
N ARG A 316 -10.38 -6.57 -22.83
CA ARG A 316 -11.38 -6.07 -23.79
C ARG A 316 -11.05 -4.68 -24.32
N PHE A 317 -9.77 -4.44 -24.58
CA PHE A 317 -9.28 -3.25 -25.29
C PHE A 317 -9.51 -3.34 -26.81
#